data_AF-A0A963ZUD5-F1
#
_entry.id   AF-A0A963ZUD5-F1
#
_cell.length_a   1.000
_cell.length_b   1.000
_cell.length_c   1.000
_cell.angle_alpha   90.00
_cell.angle_beta   90.00
_cell.angle_gamma   90.00
#
_symmetry.space_group_name_H-M   'P 1'
#
loop_
_entity.id
_entity.type
_entity.pdbx_description
1 polymer ?
#
loop_
_entity_poly.entity_id
_entity_poly.type
_entity_poly.pdbx_seq_one_letter_code
_entity_poly.pdbx_strand_id
1 'polypeptide(L)'
;MIKMIPVFVNDTPISGSVKIKANIKGVDYVVDGVSSDDHITTDENGIEFEADHFVGYEEKRLIKWSVSFNDGDWFPVGESGHKLFFTLEDPAVGVGITYTDPPFEKYLYFSCNKAKGKSSRTGVLSAIWNAFDINNPEKLKVGDFLENNIDEEKLITYYGTPETSTNCLTEPFDGQCTAWVSLLTNALAHQGFKRLVDYKNVTIGSIYKNDNECFLVKNWQFKDLDPSEPLFLHPESNQYYSHSNYTTAPEIQPTSIGNNATGHYFWTSEEVFERPGIPGQNNPNPASDFCYHEIARINLDGGVYAYFDPSYGVKYNSHSEIKNTIEGFYILGLSLEEDEVNGEVITVWPFYFRKNIDGSSILIDE
;
A
#
# COMPACT_ATOMS: atom_id res chain seq x y z
N MET A 1 -9.66 -24.12 -5.32
CA MET A 1 -10.41 -25.28 -4.77
C MET A 1 -10.69 -24.99 -3.30
N ILE A 2 -11.94 -24.99 -2.86
CA ILE A 2 -12.31 -24.69 -1.47
C ILE A 2 -12.76 -26.00 -0.83
N LYS A 3 -12.16 -26.38 0.30
CA LYS A 3 -12.50 -27.60 1.06
C LYS A 3 -13.28 -27.23 2.32
N MET A 4 -14.46 -27.83 2.49
CA MET A 4 -15.30 -27.60 3.66
C MET A 4 -15.62 -28.91 4.38
N ILE A 5 -15.47 -28.91 5.70
CA ILE A 5 -15.73 -30.06 6.57
C ILE A 5 -16.88 -29.67 7.52
N PRO A 6 -18.14 -30.03 7.22
CA PRO A 6 -19.23 -29.84 8.15
C PRO A 6 -19.12 -30.82 9.33
N VAL A 7 -19.53 -30.36 10.51
CA VAL A 7 -19.69 -31.19 11.71
C VAL A 7 -21.10 -30.98 12.23
N PHE A 8 -21.87 -32.06 12.33
CA PHE A 8 -23.21 -32.04 12.92
C PHE A 8 -23.18 -32.75 14.27
N VAL A 9 -23.81 -32.17 15.28
CA VAL A 9 -23.98 -32.82 16.59
C VAL A 9 -25.27 -33.63 16.55
N ASN A 10 -25.22 -34.89 16.96
CA ASN A 10 -26.39 -35.72 17.14
C ASN A 10 -26.34 -36.42 18.50
N ASP A 11 -27.41 -36.33 19.28
CA ASP A 11 -27.48 -36.91 20.64
C ASP A 11 -27.73 -38.43 20.64
N THR A 12 -27.77 -39.06 19.47
CA THR A 12 -28.04 -40.50 19.32
C THR A 12 -27.06 -41.13 18.33
N PRO A 13 -26.34 -42.20 18.72
CA PRO A 13 -25.46 -42.93 17.82
C PRO A 13 -26.22 -43.45 16.61
N ILE A 14 -25.73 -43.14 15.41
CA ILE A 14 -26.33 -43.58 14.15
C ILE A 14 -25.58 -44.82 13.66
N SER A 15 -26.31 -45.90 13.41
CA SER A 15 -25.78 -47.08 12.72
C SER A 15 -26.22 -47.08 11.26
N GLY A 16 -25.28 -47.19 10.31
CA GLY A 16 -25.58 -47.26 8.87
C GLY A 16 -24.72 -46.35 8.00
N SER A 17 -24.99 -46.31 6.69
CA SER A 17 -24.36 -45.33 5.80
C SER A 17 -25.00 -43.96 6.00
N VAL A 18 -24.16 -42.94 6.17
CA VAL A 18 -24.59 -41.55 6.25
C VAL A 18 -24.07 -40.84 5.01
N LYS A 19 -24.90 -40.02 4.36
CA LYS A 19 -24.47 -39.12 3.29
C LYS A 19 -24.78 -37.70 3.66
N ILE A 20 -23.84 -36.80 3.36
CA ILE A 20 -23.98 -35.37 3.55
C ILE A 20 -24.09 -34.71 2.18
N LYS A 21 -25.03 -33.76 2.06
CA LYS A 21 -25.22 -32.96 0.86
C LYS A 21 -25.10 -31.48 1.16
N ALA A 22 -24.28 -30.79 0.38
CA ALA A 22 -24.30 -29.34 0.28
C ALA A 22 -24.99 -28.93 -1.03
N ASN A 23 -26.07 -28.15 -0.94
CA ASN A 23 -26.61 -27.46 -2.10
C ASN A 23 -26.00 -26.05 -2.17
N ILE A 24 -25.33 -25.76 -3.28
CA ILE A 24 -24.67 -24.50 -3.52
C ILE A 24 -25.12 -23.95 -4.87
N LYS A 25 -25.87 -22.83 -4.86
CA LYS A 25 -26.47 -22.24 -6.08
C LYS A 25 -27.25 -23.25 -6.94
N GLY A 26 -27.94 -24.21 -6.30
CA GLY A 26 -28.73 -25.23 -7.01
C GLY A 26 -27.94 -26.44 -7.50
N VAL A 27 -26.62 -26.49 -7.27
CA VAL A 27 -25.80 -27.67 -7.53
C VAL A 27 -25.64 -28.47 -6.24
N ASP A 28 -25.93 -29.77 -6.30
CA ASP A 28 -25.79 -30.70 -5.18
C ASP A 28 -24.40 -31.35 -5.19
N TYR A 29 -23.69 -31.23 -4.07
CA TYR A 29 -22.44 -31.93 -3.81
C TYR A 29 -22.68 -32.93 -2.70
N VAL A 30 -22.46 -34.21 -2.98
CA VAL A 30 -22.74 -35.32 -2.05
C VAL A 30 -21.44 -36.04 -1.72
N VAL A 31 -21.21 -36.24 -0.43
CA VAL A 31 -20.06 -36.99 0.10
C VAL A 31 -20.52 -37.97 1.16
N ASP A 32 -19.73 -39.01 1.37
CA ASP A 32 -20.00 -39.97 2.44
C ASP A 32 -19.68 -39.33 3.80
N GLY A 33 -20.56 -39.59 4.76
CA GLY A 33 -20.46 -39.13 6.13
C GLY A 33 -19.89 -40.20 7.04
N VAL A 34 -19.01 -39.79 7.95
CA VAL A 34 -18.49 -40.60 9.05
C VAL A 34 -19.23 -40.19 10.33
N SER A 35 -19.92 -41.15 10.94
CA SER A 35 -20.52 -40.98 12.27
C SER A 35 -19.54 -41.43 13.35
N SER A 36 -19.28 -40.57 14.34
CA SER A 36 -18.81 -40.95 15.66
C SER A 36 -19.97 -40.83 16.67
N ASP A 37 -19.75 -41.24 17.93
CA ASP A 37 -20.80 -41.38 18.95
C ASP A 37 -21.73 -40.15 19.05
N ASP A 38 -21.19 -38.92 18.87
CA ASP A 38 -21.95 -37.67 18.97
C ASP A 38 -21.87 -36.76 17.72
N HIS A 39 -21.13 -37.15 16.67
CA HIS A 39 -20.85 -36.29 15.52
C HIS A 39 -20.99 -36.98 14.16
N ILE A 40 -21.50 -36.25 13.17
CA ILE A 40 -21.42 -36.62 11.75
C ILE A 40 -20.46 -35.65 11.05
N THR A 41 -19.45 -36.18 10.37
CA THR A 41 -18.46 -35.41 9.60
C THR A 41 -18.30 -35.98 8.20
N THR A 42 -17.63 -35.28 7.29
CA THR A 42 -17.25 -35.85 5.97
C THR A 42 -15.99 -36.72 6.09
N ASP A 43 -15.81 -37.69 5.21
CA ASP A 43 -14.71 -38.67 5.12
C ASP A 43 -13.29 -38.09 4.83
N GLU A 44 -12.86 -37.10 5.61
CA GLU A 44 -11.56 -36.40 5.54
C GLU A 44 -11.35 -35.55 4.29
N ASN A 45 -12.11 -35.74 3.21
CA ASN A 45 -11.93 -35.03 1.93
C ASN A 45 -12.80 -33.77 1.78
N GLY A 46 -13.88 -33.64 2.55
CA GLY A 46 -14.76 -32.47 2.49
C GLY A 46 -15.48 -32.32 1.14
N ILE A 47 -16.20 -31.22 0.97
CA ILE A 47 -16.86 -30.90 -0.31
C ILE A 47 -16.01 -29.88 -1.08
N GLU A 48 -15.62 -30.26 -2.29
CA GLU A 48 -14.91 -29.41 -3.25
C GLU A 48 -15.88 -28.90 -4.33
N PHE A 49 -15.78 -27.63 -4.67
CA PHE A 49 -16.51 -27.04 -5.77
C PHE A 49 -15.61 -26.10 -6.59
N GLU A 50 -15.85 -26.07 -7.90
CA GLU A 50 -15.20 -25.13 -8.80
C GLU A 50 -15.84 -23.75 -8.65
N ALA A 51 -14.99 -22.75 -8.50
CA ALA A 51 -15.39 -21.35 -8.63
C ALA A 51 -15.08 -20.89 -10.05
N ASP A 52 -15.84 -19.93 -10.55
CA ASP A 52 -15.50 -19.26 -11.81
C ASP A 52 -14.07 -18.71 -11.71
N HIS A 53 -13.27 -18.84 -12.77
CA HIS A 53 -11.83 -18.50 -12.80
C HIS A 53 -11.53 -16.99 -12.78
N PHE A 54 -12.39 -16.20 -12.13
CA PHE A 54 -12.26 -14.75 -12.04
C PHE A 54 -12.06 -14.31 -10.60
N VAL A 55 -11.21 -13.31 -10.42
CA VAL A 55 -11.01 -12.65 -9.14
C VAL A 55 -12.32 -12.01 -8.67
N GLY A 56 -12.60 -12.07 -7.37
CA GLY A 56 -13.79 -11.47 -6.79
C GLY A 56 -14.05 -11.92 -5.37
N TYR A 57 -15.23 -11.59 -4.86
CA TYR A 57 -15.68 -12.03 -3.55
C TYR A 57 -17.20 -12.21 -3.53
N GLU A 58 -17.66 -13.03 -2.60
CA GLU A 58 -19.06 -13.20 -2.25
C GLU A 58 -19.23 -12.92 -0.76
N GLU A 59 -19.94 -11.83 -0.41
CA GLU A 59 -20.21 -11.43 0.98
C GLU A 59 -20.87 -12.56 1.79
N LYS A 60 -21.74 -13.32 1.12
CA LYS A 60 -22.48 -14.40 1.74
C LYS A 60 -22.78 -15.49 0.73
N ARG A 61 -21.94 -16.53 0.72
CA ARG A 61 -22.27 -17.83 0.15
C ARG A 61 -23.12 -18.61 1.15
N LEU A 62 -24.40 -18.76 0.85
CA LEU A 62 -25.26 -19.67 1.58
C LEU A 62 -25.04 -21.10 1.12
N ILE A 63 -24.85 -21.99 2.08
CA ILE A 63 -24.77 -23.43 1.86
C ILE A 63 -25.91 -24.06 2.63
N LYS A 64 -26.77 -24.79 1.91
CA LYS A 64 -27.86 -25.54 2.52
C LYS A 64 -27.41 -26.97 2.72
N TRP A 65 -27.53 -27.44 3.95
CA TRP A 65 -27.06 -28.76 4.34
C TRP A 65 -28.23 -29.72 4.46
N SER A 66 -28.03 -30.94 3.98
CA SER A 66 -28.97 -32.04 4.17
C SER A 66 -28.23 -33.33 4.47
N VAL A 67 -28.88 -34.22 5.22
CA VAL A 67 -28.36 -35.55 5.54
C VAL A 67 -29.32 -36.62 5.05
N SER A 68 -28.78 -37.75 4.58
CA SER A 68 -29.55 -38.95 4.28
C SER A 68 -28.97 -40.12 5.07
N PHE A 69 -29.85 -40.94 5.62
CA PHE A 69 -29.52 -42.14 6.37
C PHE A 69 -29.92 -43.38 5.57
N ASN A 70 -29.00 -44.32 5.39
CA ASN A 70 -29.23 -45.58 4.68
C ASN A 70 -29.85 -45.38 3.28
N ASP A 71 -29.36 -44.37 2.55
CA ASP A 71 -29.84 -43.98 1.21
C ASP A 71 -31.34 -43.63 1.15
N GLY A 72 -31.94 -43.25 2.29
CA GLY A 72 -33.32 -42.77 2.38
C GLY A 72 -33.51 -41.31 1.99
N ASP A 73 -34.63 -40.73 2.40
CA ASP A 73 -34.98 -39.34 2.13
C ASP A 73 -33.92 -38.35 2.67
N TRP A 74 -33.79 -37.21 2.00
CA TRP A 74 -32.91 -36.12 2.41
C TRP A 74 -33.62 -35.21 3.41
N PHE A 75 -33.02 -35.03 4.58
CA PHE A 75 -33.53 -34.16 5.63
C PHE A 75 -32.69 -32.88 5.71
N PRO A 76 -33.30 -31.68 5.68
CA PRO A 76 -32.57 -30.43 5.88
C PRO A 76 -32.08 -30.34 7.32
N VAL A 77 -30.81 -30.01 7.51
CA VAL A 77 -30.18 -29.93 8.84
C VAL A 77 -29.71 -28.52 9.20
N GLY A 78 -29.68 -27.60 8.24
CA GLY A 78 -29.40 -26.19 8.50
C GLY A 78 -28.80 -25.47 7.30
N GLU A 79 -28.41 -24.23 7.54
CA GLU A 79 -27.69 -23.39 6.58
C GLU A 79 -26.44 -22.80 7.23
N SER A 80 -25.38 -22.65 6.46
CA SER A 80 -24.23 -21.84 6.87
C SER A 80 -23.96 -20.75 5.83
N GLY A 81 -23.52 -19.59 6.30
CA GLY A 81 -23.19 -18.44 5.46
C GLY A 81 -21.71 -18.14 5.60
N HIS A 82 -20.99 -18.11 4.48
CA HIS A 82 -19.54 -17.87 4.46
C HIS A 82 -19.20 -16.74 3.52
N LYS A 83 -18.24 -15.89 3.91
CA LYS A 83 -17.62 -14.96 2.98
C LYS A 83 -16.55 -15.71 2.20
N LEU A 84 -16.59 -15.64 0.88
CA LEU A 84 -15.62 -16.28 0.01
C LEU A 84 -14.86 -15.23 -0.79
N PHE A 85 -13.55 -15.43 -0.89
CA PHE A 85 -12.67 -14.66 -1.75
C PHE A 85 -12.13 -15.57 -2.86
N PHE A 86 -12.16 -15.07 -4.09
CA PHE A 86 -11.62 -15.73 -5.26
C PHE A 86 -10.41 -14.92 -5.71
N THR A 87 -9.23 -15.53 -5.63
CA THR A 87 -7.96 -14.91 -6.01
C THR A 87 -7.48 -15.50 -7.34
N LEU A 88 -6.60 -14.78 -8.03
CA LEU A 88 -6.07 -15.21 -9.33
C LEU A 88 -5.24 -16.49 -9.19
N GLU A 89 -4.39 -16.52 -8.17
CA GLU A 89 -3.53 -17.64 -7.79
C GLU A 89 -3.57 -17.79 -6.26
N ASP A 90 -2.92 -18.82 -5.73
CA ASP A 90 -2.74 -18.98 -4.29
C ASP A 90 -2.03 -17.73 -3.72
N PRO A 91 -2.58 -17.08 -2.67
CA PRO A 91 -1.95 -15.94 -2.04
C PRO A 91 -0.49 -16.23 -1.67
N ALA A 92 0.42 -15.36 -2.11
CA ALA A 92 1.82 -15.46 -1.73
C ALA A 92 1.97 -14.88 -0.33
N VAL A 93 2.33 -15.72 0.65
CA VAL A 93 2.61 -15.23 2.02
C VAL A 93 3.75 -14.23 1.96
N GLY A 94 3.43 -12.96 2.20
CA GLY A 94 4.43 -11.91 2.32
C GLY A 94 5.28 -12.09 3.58
N VAL A 95 6.48 -11.53 3.57
CA VAL A 95 7.26 -11.36 4.81
C VAL A 95 6.50 -10.37 5.70
N GLY A 96 6.13 -10.79 6.92
CA GLY A 96 5.45 -9.93 7.89
C GLY A 96 3.92 -9.95 7.86
N ILE A 97 3.30 -10.83 7.05
CA ILE A 97 1.86 -11.09 7.09
C ILE A 97 1.65 -12.53 7.49
N THR A 98 1.03 -12.75 8.65
CA THR A 98 0.48 -14.06 8.98
C THR A 98 -0.96 -14.14 8.49
N TYR A 99 -1.39 -15.30 8.01
CA TYR A 99 -2.77 -15.53 7.55
C TYR A 99 -3.85 -15.25 8.61
N THR A 100 -3.44 -15.03 9.86
CA THR A 100 -4.27 -14.80 11.03
C THR A 100 -4.38 -13.32 11.43
N ASP A 101 -3.67 -12.41 10.76
CA ASP A 101 -3.73 -10.99 11.12
C ASP A 101 -5.03 -10.34 10.60
N PRO A 102 -5.80 -9.61 11.42
CA PRO A 102 -6.96 -8.81 10.99
C PRO A 102 -6.77 -7.94 9.72
N PRO A 103 -5.58 -7.36 9.45
CA PRO A 103 -5.31 -6.69 8.17
C PRO A 103 -5.42 -7.60 6.94
N PHE A 104 -5.27 -8.92 7.07
CA PHE A 104 -5.34 -9.87 5.95
C PHE A 104 -6.70 -9.84 5.25
N GLU A 105 -7.81 -9.93 5.99
CA GLU A 105 -9.15 -9.92 5.37
C GLU A 105 -9.45 -8.56 4.71
N LYS A 106 -9.05 -7.45 5.32
CA LYS A 106 -9.25 -6.10 4.76
C LYS A 106 -8.52 -5.94 3.42
N TYR A 107 -7.25 -6.34 3.35
CA TYR A 107 -6.45 -6.23 2.13
C TYR A 107 -6.84 -7.26 1.07
N LEU A 108 -7.24 -8.47 1.48
CA LEU A 108 -7.80 -9.47 0.58
C LEU A 108 -9.12 -8.98 -0.05
N TYR A 109 -10.01 -8.39 0.75
CA TYR A 109 -11.24 -7.77 0.26
C TYR A 109 -10.93 -6.65 -0.72
N PHE A 110 -10.09 -5.68 -0.35
CA PHE A 110 -9.69 -4.58 -1.23
C PHE A 110 -9.18 -5.11 -2.57
N SER A 111 -8.25 -6.07 -2.52
CA SER A 111 -7.66 -6.69 -3.70
C SER A 111 -8.69 -7.37 -4.60
N CYS A 112 -9.55 -8.22 -4.03
CA CYS A 112 -10.60 -8.92 -4.76
C CYS A 112 -11.70 -7.99 -5.29
N ASN A 113 -12.04 -6.93 -4.54
CA ASN A 113 -13.02 -5.94 -4.93
C ASN A 113 -12.52 -5.12 -6.13
N LYS A 114 -11.31 -4.56 -6.05
CA LYS A 114 -10.73 -3.77 -7.15
C LYS A 114 -10.43 -4.60 -8.39
N ALA A 115 -9.99 -5.85 -8.24
CA ALA A 115 -9.70 -6.74 -9.36
C ALA A 115 -10.88 -7.64 -9.77
N LYS A 116 -12.12 -7.32 -9.35
CA LYS A 116 -13.30 -8.14 -9.65
C LYS A 116 -13.46 -8.41 -11.15
N GLY A 117 -13.67 -9.67 -11.52
CA GLY A 117 -13.86 -10.11 -12.90
C GLY A 117 -12.58 -10.24 -13.73
N LYS A 118 -11.40 -10.02 -13.14
CA LYS A 118 -10.11 -10.20 -13.83
C LYS A 118 -9.66 -11.66 -13.74
N SER A 119 -8.97 -12.13 -14.77
CA SER A 119 -8.48 -13.52 -14.88
C SER A 119 -7.03 -13.60 -15.40
N SER A 120 -6.28 -12.50 -15.31
CA SER A 120 -4.88 -12.44 -15.74
C SER A 120 -4.08 -11.53 -14.81
N ARG A 121 -2.77 -11.81 -14.66
CA ARG A 121 -1.86 -11.01 -13.82
C ARG A 121 -1.85 -9.54 -14.24
N THR A 122 -1.65 -9.25 -15.52
CA THR A 122 -1.73 -7.87 -16.06
C THR A 122 -3.09 -7.21 -15.79
N GLY A 123 -4.19 -7.96 -15.93
CA GLY A 123 -5.55 -7.44 -15.66
C GLY A 123 -5.77 -7.09 -14.20
N VAL A 124 -5.28 -7.94 -13.28
CA VAL A 124 -5.32 -7.74 -11.83
C VAL A 124 -4.46 -6.54 -11.43
N LEU A 125 -3.19 -6.49 -11.86
CA LEU A 125 -2.28 -5.38 -11.56
C LEU A 125 -2.88 -4.04 -12.01
N SER A 126 -3.37 -3.98 -13.25
CA SER A 126 -3.95 -2.76 -13.81
C SER A 126 -5.19 -2.30 -13.01
N ALA A 127 -6.03 -3.24 -12.59
CA ALA A 127 -7.25 -2.93 -11.84
C ALA A 127 -6.96 -2.45 -10.41
N ILE A 128 -6.01 -3.09 -9.72
CA ILE A 128 -5.56 -2.66 -8.40
C ILE A 128 -4.86 -1.31 -8.50
N TRP A 129 -3.92 -1.14 -9.44
CA TRP A 129 -3.21 0.12 -9.65
C TRP A 129 -4.14 1.28 -9.95
N ASN A 130 -5.23 1.06 -10.68
CA ASN A 130 -6.20 2.11 -11.00
C ASN A 130 -6.74 2.81 -9.73
N ALA A 131 -6.81 2.12 -8.58
CA ALA A 131 -7.21 2.73 -7.31
C ALA A 131 -6.20 3.77 -6.77
N PHE A 132 -4.94 3.71 -7.21
CA PHE A 132 -3.88 4.63 -6.86
C PHE A 132 -3.59 5.66 -7.97
N ASP A 133 -4.03 5.45 -9.20
CA ASP A 133 -3.75 6.42 -10.27
C ASP A 133 -4.35 7.78 -9.91
N ILE A 134 -3.51 8.82 -9.85
CA ILE A 134 -3.95 10.17 -9.45
C ILE A 134 -4.97 10.76 -10.44
N ASN A 135 -4.98 10.26 -11.68
CA ASN A 135 -5.92 10.67 -12.72
C ASN A 135 -7.25 9.91 -12.64
N ASN A 136 -7.34 8.86 -11.81
CA ASN A 136 -8.61 8.17 -11.59
C ASN A 136 -9.56 9.11 -10.81
N PRO A 137 -10.78 9.37 -11.34
CA PRO A 137 -11.81 10.12 -10.61
C PRO A 137 -12.35 9.35 -9.40
N GLU A 138 -12.30 8.02 -9.42
CA GLU A 138 -12.65 7.18 -8.28
C GLU A 138 -11.47 7.12 -7.31
N LYS A 139 -11.45 8.07 -6.38
CA LYS A 139 -10.45 8.15 -5.33
C LYS A 139 -10.56 6.99 -4.35
N LEU A 140 -9.41 6.56 -3.82
CA LEU A 140 -9.36 5.56 -2.78
C LEU A 140 -10.05 6.07 -1.51
N LYS A 141 -11.00 5.29 -1.01
CA LYS A 141 -11.83 5.63 0.14
C LYS A 141 -11.88 4.50 1.16
N VAL A 142 -12.33 4.80 2.37
CA VAL A 142 -12.43 3.82 3.45
C VAL A 142 -13.33 2.64 3.08
N GLY A 143 -14.45 2.90 2.39
CA GLY A 143 -15.37 1.85 1.93
C GLY A 143 -14.80 0.89 0.88
N ASP A 144 -13.59 1.15 0.35
CA ASP A 144 -12.88 0.19 -0.48
C ASP A 144 -12.29 -0.98 0.31
N PHE A 145 -12.26 -0.85 1.64
CA PHE A 145 -11.83 -1.85 2.60
C PHE A 145 -13.03 -2.44 3.33
N LEU A 146 -12.88 -3.66 3.84
CA LEU A 146 -13.90 -4.28 4.66
C LEU A 146 -13.94 -3.61 6.04
N GLU A 147 -14.71 -2.53 6.18
CA GLU A 147 -14.88 -1.80 7.43
C GLU A 147 -16.34 -1.65 7.83
N ASN A 148 -16.64 -1.92 9.10
CA ASN A 148 -17.99 -1.76 9.66
C ASN A 148 -18.06 -0.44 10.44
N ASN A 149 -19.17 0.30 10.28
CA ASN A 149 -19.53 1.48 11.09
C ASN A 149 -18.61 2.71 10.94
N ILE A 150 -18.02 2.90 9.77
CA ILE A 150 -17.19 4.08 9.44
C ILE A 150 -17.78 4.78 8.21
N ASP A 151 -17.48 6.06 8.04
CA ASP A 151 -17.85 6.83 6.85
C ASP A 151 -17.13 6.26 5.60
N GLU A 152 -17.85 5.43 4.84
CA GLU A 152 -17.34 4.74 3.65
C GLU A 152 -16.84 5.70 2.55
N GLU A 153 -17.34 6.94 2.53
CA GLU A 153 -16.96 7.97 1.55
C GLU A 153 -15.74 8.78 2.00
N LYS A 154 -15.25 8.57 3.22
CA LYS A 154 -14.03 9.22 3.69
C LYS A 154 -12.85 8.80 2.81
N LEU A 155 -12.09 9.80 2.36
CA LEU A 155 -10.90 9.59 1.56
C LEU A 155 -9.71 9.22 2.44
N ILE A 156 -8.86 8.33 1.93
CA ILE A 156 -7.57 7.99 2.55
C ILE A 156 -6.52 8.95 2.01
N THR A 157 -5.76 9.61 2.88
CA THR A 157 -4.85 10.69 2.50
C THR A 157 -3.37 10.29 2.58
N TYR A 158 -2.54 10.95 1.79
CA TYR A 158 -1.09 10.82 1.86
C TYR A 158 -0.47 11.95 2.70
N TYR A 159 0.39 11.57 3.65
CA TYR A 159 1.29 12.45 4.41
C TYR A 159 0.61 13.45 5.37
N GLY A 160 -0.53 13.12 5.97
CA GLY A 160 -1.10 13.83 7.13
C GLY A 160 -0.54 13.38 8.48
N THR A 161 0.17 12.25 8.53
CA THR A 161 0.69 11.57 9.73
C THR A 161 2.07 10.97 9.45
N PRO A 162 2.91 10.78 10.50
CA PRO A 162 4.23 10.17 10.33
C PRO A 162 4.22 8.63 10.22
N GLU A 163 3.04 8.00 10.12
CA GLU A 163 2.90 6.55 10.19
C GLU A 163 3.30 5.87 8.88
N THR A 164 4.12 4.82 8.99
CA THR A 164 4.67 4.05 7.84
C THR A 164 4.05 2.66 7.68
N SER A 165 3.26 2.22 8.66
CA SER A 165 2.60 0.90 8.65
C SER A 165 1.36 0.91 7.77
N THR A 166 1.13 -0.11 6.94
CA THR A 166 -0.11 -0.22 6.13
C THR A 166 -1.40 -0.03 6.94
N ASN A 167 -1.40 -0.41 8.24
CA ASN A 167 -2.57 -0.27 9.11
C ASN A 167 -3.00 1.18 9.30
N CYS A 168 -2.09 2.15 9.15
CA CYS A 168 -2.43 3.57 9.26
C CYS A 168 -3.38 4.05 8.15
N LEU A 169 -3.36 3.38 6.99
CA LEU A 169 -4.32 3.64 5.90
C LEU A 169 -5.73 3.16 6.21
N THR A 170 -5.87 2.25 7.19
CA THR A 170 -7.18 1.81 7.71
C THR A 170 -7.55 2.51 9.01
N GLU A 171 -6.58 2.97 9.81
CA GLU A 171 -6.81 3.73 11.05
C GLU A 171 -5.51 4.51 11.35
N PRO A 172 -5.36 5.82 11.04
CA PRO A 172 -6.36 6.89 10.95
C PRO A 172 -6.79 7.33 9.52
N PHE A 173 -6.62 6.49 8.50
CA PHE A 173 -6.88 6.80 7.08
C PHE A 173 -5.86 7.73 6.45
N ASP A 174 -4.62 7.65 6.92
CA ASP A 174 -3.51 8.44 6.41
C ASP A 174 -2.19 7.69 6.61
N GLY A 175 -1.20 7.93 5.75
CA GLY A 175 0.13 7.35 5.92
C GLY A 175 1.20 7.92 4.99
N GLN A 176 2.45 7.56 5.25
CA GLN A 176 3.61 7.89 4.43
C GLN A 176 3.86 6.87 3.29
N CYS A 177 4.92 7.08 2.50
CA CYS A 177 5.18 6.34 1.26
C CYS A 177 5.26 4.82 1.44
N THR A 178 5.92 4.35 2.50
CA THR A 178 5.99 2.93 2.83
C THR A 178 4.62 2.31 3.08
N ALA A 179 3.66 3.03 3.67
CA ALA A 179 2.32 2.50 3.92
C ALA A 179 1.57 2.27 2.59
N TRP A 180 1.67 3.21 1.66
CA TRP A 180 1.05 3.13 0.33
C TRP A 180 1.69 2.04 -0.55
N VAL A 181 3.01 1.91 -0.54
CA VAL A 181 3.73 0.81 -1.23
C VAL A 181 3.35 -0.54 -0.65
N SER A 182 3.27 -0.62 0.68
CA SER A 182 2.83 -1.84 1.36
C SER A 182 1.40 -2.20 1.00
N LEU A 183 0.48 -1.24 0.89
CA LEU A 183 -0.90 -1.52 0.47
C LEU A 183 -0.95 -2.11 -0.95
N LEU A 184 -0.27 -1.50 -1.91
CA LEU A 184 -0.20 -2.02 -3.29
C LEU A 184 0.40 -3.43 -3.33
N THR A 185 1.55 -3.62 -2.70
CA THR A 185 2.27 -4.89 -2.74
C THR A 185 1.57 -6.00 -1.96
N ASN A 186 0.91 -5.68 -0.84
CA ASN A 186 0.05 -6.61 -0.12
C ASN A 186 -1.15 -7.01 -0.97
N ALA A 187 -1.83 -6.06 -1.62
CA ALA A 187 -2.97 -6.38 -2.49
C ALA A 187 -2.56 -7.34 -3.63
N LEU A 188 -1.37 -7.16 -4.21
CA LEU A 188 -0.81 -8.05 -5.23
C LEU A 188 -0.43 -9.43 -4.65
N ALA A 189 0.16 -9.46 -3.45
CA ALA A 189 0.51 -10.72 -2.77
C ALA A 189 -0.73 -11.60 -2.53
N HIS A 190 -1.87 -10.99 -2.15
CA HIS A 190 -3.14 -11.70 -2.02
C HIS A 190 -3.65 -12.30 -3.34
N GLN A 191 -3.17 -11.82 -4.48
CA GLN A 191 -3.48 -12.37 -5.81
C GLN A 191 -2.39 -13.33 -6.33
N GLY A 192 -1.45 -13.72 -5.47
CA GLY A 192 -0.38 -14.69 -5.77
C GLY A 192 0.88 -14.11 -6.42
N PHE A 193 1.01 -12.78 -6.49
CA PHE A 193 2.28 -12.16 -6.89
C PHE A 193 3.33 -12.40 -5.80
N LYS A 194 4.51 -12.86 -6.19
CA LYS A 194 5.57 -13.27 -5.26
C LYS A 194 6.61 -12.16 -5.10
N ARG A 195 6.96 -11.85 -3.85
CA ARG A 195 8.08 -10.94 -3.55
C ARG A 195 9.39 -11.46 -4.17
N LEU A 196 10.25 -10.53 -4.61
CA LEU A 196 11.52 -10.75 -5.32
C LEU A 196 11.41 -11.32 -6.74
N VAL A 197 10.33 -12.01 -7.07
CA VAL A 197 10.07 -12.54 -8.42
C VAL A 197 9.22 -11.57 -9.23
N ASP A 198 8.06 -11.23 -8.68
CA ASP A 198 7.03 -10.42 -9.33
C ASP A 198 7.06 -8.98 -8.87
N TYR A 199 7.43 -8.72 -7.62
CA TYR A 199 7.60 -7.35 -7.13
C TYR A 199 8.65 -7.24 -6.04
N LYS A 200 9.17 -6.02 -5.84
CA LYS A 200 9.96 -5.64 -4.66
C LYS A 200 9.80 -4.16 -4.37
N ASN A 201 9.98 -3.81 -3.11
CA ASN A 201 10.01 -2.42 -2.68
C ASN A 201 11.40 -1.86 -3.00
N VAL A 202 11.44 -0.63 -3.50
CA VAL A 202 12.64 0.06 -3.95
C VAL A 202 12.69 1.39 -3.23
N THR A 203 13.85 1.74 -2.69
CA THR A 203 14.05 3.02 -2.01
C THR A 203 14.78 3.98 -2.92
N ILE A 204 14.22 5.18 -3.09
CA ILE A 204 14.87 6.33 -3.68
C ILE A 204 15.54 7.12 -2.55
N GLY A 205 16.78 7.53 -2.77
CA GLY A 205 17.50 8.42 -1.86
C GLY A 205 18.70 9.06 -2.54
N SER A 206 19.50 9.78 -1.76
CA SER A 206 20.80 10.25 -2.22
C SER A 206 21.85 9.13 -2.20
N ILE A 207 22.84 9.18 -3.11
CA ILE A 207 24.08 8.40 -2.98
C ILE A 207 24.91 8.78 -1.74
N TYR A 208 24.69 9.98 -1.19
CA TYR A 208 25.29 10.53 0.03
C TYR A 208 24.36 10.41 1.25
N LYS A 209 23.41 9.47 1.23
CA LYS A 209 22.44 9.27 2.33
C LYS A 209 23.05 9.12 3.73
N ASN A 210 24.27 8.57 3.82
CA ASN A 210 24.98 8.40 5.09
C ASN A 210 25.45 9.74 5.69
N ASP A 211 25.49 10.77 4.86
CA ASP A 211 25.86 12.15 5.22
C ASP A 211 24.59 12.98 5.54
N ASN A 212 23.47 12.31 5.80
CA ASN A 212 22.14 12.91 6.01
C ASN A 212 21.65 13.79 4.86
N GLU A 213 22.09 13.53 3.62
CA GLU A 213 21.57 14.23 2.44
C GLU A 213 20.19 13.70 2.05
N CYS A 214 19.23 14.62 1.96
CA CYS A 214 17.86 14.38 1.53
C CYS A 214 17.63 15.04 0.17
N PHE A 215 16.52 14.73 -0.50
CA PHE A 215 16.22 15.19 -1.85
C PHE A 215 14.87 15.92 -1.93
N LEU A 216 14.74 16.75 -2.96
CA LEU A 216 13.56 17.56 -3.26
C LEU A 216 12.93 17.08 -4.57
N VAL A 217 11.62 16.89 -4.61
CA VAL A 217 10.92 16.53 -5.86
C VAL A 217 10.74 17.75 -6.78
N LYS A 218 10.27 17.53 -8.02
CA LYS A 218 10.23 18.53 -9.09
C LYS A 218 9.09 19.54 -9.02
N ASN A 219 8.95 20.16 -7.85
CA ASN A 219 8.11 21.34 -7.59
C ASN A 219 8.88 22.47 -6.89
N TRP A 220 10.13 22.25 -6.49
CA TRP A 220 10.95 23.28 -5.86
C TRP A 220 11.52 24.25 -6.89
N GLN A 221 11.75 25.48 -6.47
CA GLN A 221 12.44 26.50 -7.25
C GLN A 221 13.66 27.01 -6.50
N PHE A 222 14.77 27.04 -7.22
CA PHE A 222 16.01 27.65 -6.76
C PHE A 222 16.08 29.09 -7.29
N LYS A 223 16.42 30.03 -6.42
CA LYS A 223 16.76 31.41 -6.81
C LYS A 223 17.94 31.39 -7.79
N ASP A 224 17.99 32.38 -8.68
CA ASP A 224 19.11 32.54 -9.59
C ASP A 224 20.39 32.76 -8.78
N LEU A 225 21.45 32.01 -9.12
CA LEU A 225 22.74 32.12 -8.46
C LEU A 225 23.43 33.43 -8.85
N ASP A 226 23.94 34.15 -7.86
CA ASP A 226 24.99 35.13 -8.07
C ASP A 226 26.34 34.37 -8.05
N PRO A 227 27.12 34.38 -9.14
CA PRO A 227 28.39 33.67 -9.22
C PRO A 227 29.45 34.11 -8.19
N SER A 228 29.22 35.23 -7.50
CA SER A 228 30.09 35.76 -6.45
C SER A 228 29.76 35.25 -5.04
N GLU A 229 28.62 34.58 -4.86
CA GLU A 229 28.20 34.03 -3.56
C GLU A 229 29.05 32.80 -3.19
N PRO A 230 29.41 32.65 -1.91
CA PRO A 230 30.21 31.53 -1.45
C PRO A 230 29.43 30.22 -1.55
N LEU A 231 30.10 29.18 -2.06
CA LEU A 231 29.57 27.82 -2.04
C LEU A 231 29.86 27.17 -0.69
N PHE A 232 28.87 26.52 -0.09
CA PHE A 232 29.08 25.66 1.06
C PHE A 232 29.63 24.31 0.59
N LEU A 233 30.85 23.97 1.02
CA LEU A 233 31.43 22.65 0.78
C LEU A 233 31.07 21.72 1.94
N HIS A 234 30.28 20.69 1.68
CA HIS A 234 29.99 19.69 2.70
C HIS A 234 31.27 18.90 3.04
N PRO A 235 31.69 18.87 4.31
CA PRO A 235 33.00 18.35 4.70
C PRO A 235 33.18 16.85 4.42
N GLU A 236 32.09 16.07 4.38
CA GLU A 236 32.16 14.61 4.22
C GLU A 236 31.88 14.15 2.78
N SER A 237 30.99 14.83 2.06
CA SER A 237 30.56 14.42 0.70
C SER A 237 31.33 15.11 -0.42
N ASN A 238 32.12 16.15 -0.08
CA ASN A 238 32.83 17.02 -1.02
C ASN A 238 31.90 17.61 -2.11
N GLN A 239 30.62 17.76 -1.79
CA GLN A 239 29.62 18.40 -2.65
C GLN A 239 29.51 19.88 -2.32
N TYR A 240 29.30 20.69 -3.36
CA TYR A 240 29.02 22.10 -3.23
C TYR A 240 27.51 22.35 -3.20
N TYR A 241 27.09 23.06 -2.18
CA TYR A 241 25.75 23.59 -2.00
C TYR A 241 25.80 25.09 -2.23
N SER A 242 24.90 25.56 -3.07
CA SER A 242 24.97 26.91 -3.65
C SER A 242 23.86 27.82 -3.16
N HIS A 243 22.96 27.30 -2.34
CA HIS A 243 21.81 28.01 -1.81
C HIS A 243 21.60 27.64 -0.35
N SER A 244 20.98 28.54 0.40
CA SER A 244 20.64 28.30 1.81
C SER A 244 19.24 28.75 2.15
N ASN A 245 18.58 27.99 3.03
CA ASN A 245 17.42 28.48 3.77
C ASN A 245 17.72 28.40 5.27
N TYR A 246 17.00 29.20 6.04
CA TYR A 246 17.14 29.30 7.48
C TYR A 246 15.80 29.14 8.16
N THR A 247 15.77 28.48 9.31
CA THR A 247 14.55 28.33 10.11
C THR A 247 14.89 28.26 11.60
N THR A 248 13.92 28.52 12.47
CA THR A 248 14.08 28.43 13.93
C THR A 248 13.91 27.01 14.47
N ALA A 249 13.51 26.05 13.61
CA ALA A 249 13.31 24.66 13.97
C ALA A 249 14.36 23.74 13.33
N PRO A 250 14.82 22.66 14.00
CA PRO A 250 15.78 21.72 13.45
C PRO A 250 15.22 20.81 12.35
N GLU A 251 13.92 20.89 12.06
CA GLU A 251 13.23 19.94 11.21
C GLU A 251 12.45 20.69 10.12
N ILE A 252 12.69 20.31 8.87
CA ILE A 252 11.84 20.68 7.74
C ILE A 252 10.61 19.78 7.83
N GLN A 253 9.57 20.24 8.53
CA GLN A 253 8.28 19.58 8.47
C GLN A 253 7.33 20.44 7.63
N PRO A 254 6.66 19.87 6.62
CA PRO A 254 5.56 20.57 5.98
C PRO A 254 4.50 20.85 7.05
N THR A 255 3.96 22.05 6.98
CA THR A 255 3.03 22.52 7.99
C THR A 255 1.71 21.78 7.87
N SER A 256 1.29 21.21 9.00
CA SER A 256 -0.04 20.62 9.14
C SER A 256 -1.03 21.71 9.54
N ILE A 257 -1.97 22.02 8.65
CA ILE A 257 -3.15 22.83 9.00
C ILE A 257 -4.31 21.85 9.14
N GLY A 258 -4.49 21.32 10.35
CA GLY A 258 -5.46 20.24 10.61
C GLY A 258 -5.01 18.88 10.06
N ASN A 259 -5.97 18.01 9.68
CA ASN A 259 -5.69 16.68 9.10
C ASN A 259 -5.19 16.73 7.64
N ASN A 260 -4.95 17.91 7.08
CA ASN A 260 -4.40 18.07 5.75
C ASN A 260 -3.03 18.75 5.89
N ALA A 261 -1.95 17.97 5.73
CA ALA A 261 -0.64 18.57 5.55
C ALA A 261 -0.68 19.41 4.27
N THR A 262 -0.43 20.71 4.40
CA THR A 262 -0.52 21.65 3.28
C THR A 262 0.80 21.81 2.53
N GLY A 263 1.81 20.99 2.84
CA GLY A 263 3.10 20.98 2.15
C GLY A 263 3.95 22.24 2.35
N HIS A 264 3.43 23.31 2.98
CA HIS A 264 4.20 24.55 3.12
C HIS A 264 5.28 24.44 4.18
N TYR A 265 6.50 24.87 3.85
CA TYR A 265 7.64 24.90 4.74
C TYR A 265 7.84 26.30 5.32
N PHE A 266 8.18 26.39 6.61
CA PHE A 266 8.44 27.67 7.27
C PHE A 266 9.93 28.00 7.31
N TRP A 267 10.27 29.09 6.64
CA TRP A 267 11.62 29.66 6.58
C TRP A 267 11.63 31.07 7.16
N THR A 268 12.69 31.43 7.88
CA THR A 268 12.99 32.82 8.25
C THR A 268 13.60 33.57 7.07
N SER A 269 14.38 32.85 6.27
CA SER A 269 15.00 33.31 5.02
C SER A 269 15.06 32.13 4.05
N GLU A 270 14.67 32.35 2.79
CA GLU A 270 14.63 31.30 1.77
C GLU A 270 15.26 31.74 0.43
N GLU A 271 16.09 30.86 -0.12
CA GLU A 271 16.59 30.92 -1.50
C GLU A 271 16.08 29.75 -2.35
N VAL A 272 15.59 28.71 -1.70
CA VAL A 272 14.96 27.55 -2.32
C VAL A 272 13.55 27.42 -1.78
N PHE A 273 12.56 27.63 -2.63
CA PHE A 273 11.16 27.71 -2.20
C PHE A 273 10.28 26.74 -2.95
N GLU A 274 9.28 26.22 -2.25
CA GLU A 274 8.32 25.29 -2.81
C GLU A 274 7.35 26.03 -3.74
N ARG A 275 7.07 25.49 -4.93
CA ARG A 275 5.90 25.90 -5.74
C ARG A 275 4.71 24.99 -5.40
N PRO A 276 3.46 25.35 -5.75
CA PRO A 276 2.31 24.48 -5.53
C PRO A 276 2.63 23.04 -5.94
N GLY A 277 2.63 22.12 -4.97
CA GLY A 277 3.29 20.84 -5.14
C GLY A 277 2.53 19.86 -6.01
N ILE A 278 3.10 18.66 -6.09
CA ILE A 278 2.59 17.58 -6.92
C ILE A 278 1.48 16.87 -6.11
N PRO A 279 0.22 16.86 -6.58
CA PRO A 279 -0.84 16.18 -5.86
C PRO A 279 -0.50 14.70 -5.64
N GLY A 280 -0.73 14.22 -4.42
CA GLY A 280 -0.68 12.81 -4.07
C GLY A 280 -2.07 12.28 -3.72
N GLN A 281 -2.14 11.10 -3.10
CA GLN A 281 -3.42 10.48 -2.74
C GLN A 281 -4.26 11.40 -1.84
N ASN A 282 -5.29 12.00 -2.45
CA ASN A 282 -6.25 12.90 -1.82
C ASN A 282 -5.63 14.08 -1.04
N ASN A 283 -4.35 14.37 -1.28
CA ASN A 283 -3.64 15.51 -0.73
C ASN A 283 -3.15 16.39 -1.90
N PRO A 284 -3.62 17.64 -2.04
CA PRO A 284 -3.21 18.50 -3.14
C PRO A 284 -1.76 19.00 -3.01
N ASN A 285 -1.16 18.97 -1.81
CA ASN A 285 0.22 19.39 -1.57
C ASN A 285 0.86 18.54 -0.45
N PRO A 286 1.14 17.24 -0.68
CA PRO A 286 1.84 16.41 0.28
C PRO A 286 3.31 16.85 0.42
N ALA A 287 4.02 16.30 1.40
CA ALA A 287 5.46 16.55 1.55
C ALA A 287 6.21 16.27 0.27
N SER A 288 7.12 17.17 -0.10
CA SER A 288 7.83 17.16 -1.37
C SER A 288 9.35 17.11 -1.16
N ASP A 289 9.77 16.80 0.06
CA ASP A 289 11.14 16.63 0.52
C ASP A 289 11.28 15.28 1.24
N PHE A 290 12.35 14.53 0.95
CA PHE A 290 12.50 13.17 1.47
C PHE A 290 13.97 12.81 1.68
N CYS A 291 14.29 12.19 2.81
CA CYS A 291 15.57 11.50 2.96
C CYS A 291 15.52 10.10 2.34
N TYR A 292 14.33 9.49 2.33
CA TYR A 292 14.02 8.22 1.70
C TYR A 292 12.60 8.26 1.17
N HIS A 293 12.37 7.74 -0.03
CA HIS A 293 11.02 7.53 -0.57
C HIS A 293 10.91 6.12 -1.14
N GLU A 294 9.83 5.42 -0.80
CA GLU A 294 9.63 4.04 -1.23
C GLU A 294 8.67 3.97 -2.41
N ILE A 295 9.00 3.12 -3.40
CA ILE A 295 8.15 2.78 -4.54
C ILE A 295 8.14 1.25 -4.75
N ALA A 296 7.22 0.73 -5.56
CA ALA A 296 7.20 -0.69 -5.93
C ALA A 296 7.78 -0.90 -7.33
N ARG A 297 8.77 -1.79 -7.48
CA ARG A 297 9.19 -2.32 -8.79
C ARG A 297 8.44 -3.61 -9.06
N ILE A 298 7.67 -3.64 -10.13
CA ILE A 298 6.78 -4.77 -10.47
C ILE A 298 7.13 -5.31 -11.85
N ASN A 299 7.26 -6.63 -11.93
CA ASN A 299 7.45 -7.40 -13.15
C ASN A 299 6.14 -7.42 -13.93
N LEU A 300 6.15 -6.83 -15.11
CA LEU A 300 5.10 -6.95 -16.11
C LEU A 300 5.33 -8.25 -16.91
N ASP A 301 4.25 -8.83 -17.42
CA ASP A 301 4.34 -10.02 -18.26
C ASP A 301 5.42 -9.86 -19.35
N GLY A 302 6.28 -10.87 -19.49
CA GLY A 302 7.42 -10.83 -20.42
C GLY A 302 8.75 -10.35 -19.81
N GLY A 303 8.84 -10.17 -18.49
CA GLY A 303 10.09 -9.85 -17.80
C GLY A 303 10.49 -8.38 -17.82
N VAL A 304 9.56 -7.51 -18.20
CA VAL A 304 9.75 -6.05 -18.26
C VAL A 304 9.33 -5.46 -16.92
N TYR A 305 10.16 -4.64 -16.29
CA TYR A 305 9.79 -4.01 -15.03
C TYR A 305 9.26 -2.59 -15.23
N ALA A 306 8.30 -2.22 -14.40
CA ALA A 306 7.90 -0.82 -14.19
C ALA A 306 7.91 -0.49 -12.70
N TYR A 307 8.00 0.80 -12.39
CA TYR A 307 8.07 1.33 -11.05
C TYR A 307 6.79 2.10 -10.76
N PHE A 308 6.20 1.85 -9.61
CA PHE A 308 4.89 2.35 -9.22
C PHE A 308 5.04 3.10 -7.92
N ASP A 309 4.69 4.38 -7.94
CA ASP A 309 4.62 5.24 -6.77
C ASP A 309 3.15 5.43 -6.38
N PRO A 310 2.60 4.56 -5.50
CA PRO A 310 1.21 4.63 -5.10
C PRO A 310 0.90 5.87 -4.24
N SER A 311 1.89 6.54 -3.66
CA SER A 311 1.66 7.77 -2.87
C SER A 311 1.36 8.97 -3.74
N TYR A 312 2.03 9.04 -4.90
CA TYR A 312 1.79 10.08 -5.90
C TYR A 312 0.88 9.62 -7.05
N GLY A 313 0.56 8.33 -7.12
CA GLY A 313 -0.25 7.76 -8.19
C GLY A 313 0.43 7.81 -9.55
N VAL A 314 1.76 7.72 -9.58
CA VAL A 314 2.57 7.84 -10.80
C VAL A 314 3.26 6.51 -11.11
N LYS A 315 3.36 6.20 -12.40
CA LYS A 315 4.11 5.06 -12.93
C LYS A 315 5.32 5.55 -13.71
N TYR A 316 6.46 4.91 -13.49
CA TYR A 316 7.70 5.12 -14.24
C TYR A 316 8.12 3.84 -14.96
N ASN A 317 8.67 3.96 -16.15
CA ASN A 317 9.17 2.84 -16.95
C ASN A 317 10.69 2.66 -16.82
N SER A 318 11.39 3.57 -16.15
CA SER A 318 12.84 3.49 -15.99
C SER A 318 13.35 4.29 -14.80
N HIS A 319 14.57 3.94 -14.35
CA HIS A 319 15.34 4.77 -13.41
C HIS A 319 15.55 6.20 -13.92
N SER A 320 15.70 6.42 -15.23
CA SER A 320 15.90 7.76 -15.77
C SER A 320 14.66 8.63 -15.58
N GLU A 321 13.46 8.07 -15.70
CA GLU A 321 12.21 8.81 -15.46
C GLU A 321 12.10 9.20 -13.98
N ILE A 322 12.39 8.29 -13.05
CA ILE A 322 12.45 8.57 -11.61
C ILE A 322 13.47 9.67 -11.32
N LYS A 323 14.68 9.56 -11.86
CA LYS A 323 15.74 10.55 -11.63
C LYS A 323 15.37 11.95 -12.11
N ASN A 324 14.52 12.04 -13.14
CA ASN A 324 14.05 13.30 -13.69
C ASN A 324 12.93 13.96 -12.87
N THR A 325 12.40 13.30 -11.82
CA THR A 325 11.42 13.88 -10.89
C THR A 325 12.04 14.55 -9.67
N ILE A 326 13.37 14.57 -9.56
CA ILE A 326 14.10 15.18 -8.44
C ILE A 326 14.67 16.53 -8.88
N GLU A 327 14.33 17.62 -8.18
CA GLU A 327 14.82 18.97 -8.46
C GLU A 327 16.17 19.27 -7.81
N GLY A 328 16.44 18.71 -6.62
CA GLY A 328 17.62 19.04 -5.85
C GLY A 328 17.83 18.19 -4.61
N PHE A 329 18.82 18.59 -3.83
CA PHE A 329 19.23 17.93 -2.60
C PHE A 329 19.49 18.96 -1.52
N TYR A 330 19.40 18.53 -0.27
CA TYR A 330 19.70 19.36 0.88
C TYR A 330 20.32 18.58 2.03
N ILE A 331 20.98 19.31 2.91
CA ILE A 331 21.52 18.86 4.20
C ILE A 331 21.18 19.87 5.29
N LEU A 332 21.09 19.39 6.52
CA LEU A 332 21.06 20.24 7.71
C LEU A 332 22.50 20.57 8.14
N GLY A 333 22.79 21.85 8.37
CA GLY A 333 24.09 22.27 8.88
C GLY A 333 24.36 21.73 10.28
N LEU A 334 25.64 21.45 10.57
CA LEU A 334 26.07 20.82 11.82
C LEU A 334 26.14 21.79 13.01
N SER A 335 25.95 23.09 12.78
CA SER A 335 25.99 24.14 13.78
C SER A 335 24.89 25.15 13.53
N LEU A 336 24.37 25.70 14.63
CA LEU A 336 23.47 26.84 14.59
C LEU A 336 24.20 28.07 14.06
N GLU A 337 23.46 28.91 13.33
CA GLU A 337 23.92 30.20 12.82
C GLU A 337 23.10 31.35 13.44
N GLU A 338 23.59 32.57 13.31
CA GLU A 338 22.86 33.79 13.65
C GLU A 338 22.29 34.40 12.35
N ASP A 339 21.01 34.77 12.39
CA ASP A 339 20.31 35.46 11.29
C ASP A 339 19.61 36.72 11.84
N GLU A 340 19.46 37.75 11.01
CA GLU A 340 18.81 39.01 11.39
C GLU A 340 17.43 39.11 10.73
N VAL A 341 16.37 38.96 11.54
CA VAL A 341 14.99 39.03 11.07
C VAL A 341 14.32 40.24 11.70
N ASN A 342 13.89 41.20 10.86
CA ASN A 342 13.28 42.46 11.30
C ASN A 342 14.11 43.28 12.31
N GLY A 343 15.44 43.21 12.23
CA GLY A 343 16.36 43.93 13.12
C GLY A 343 16.66 43.24 14.44
N GLU A 344 16.18 42.00 14.63
CA GLU A 344 16.51 41.15 15.78
C GLU A 344 17.43 40.00 15.35
N VAL A 345 18.50 39.77 16.10
CA VAL A 345 19.39 38.62 15.89
C VAL A 345 18.76 37.39 16.55
N ILE A 346 18.52 36.36 15.75
CA ILE A 346 17.95 35.10 16.18
C ILE A 346 18.90 33.95 15.86
N THR A 347 18.78 32.85 16.61
CA THR A 347 19.51 31.62 16.32
C THR A 347 18.69 30.74 15.38
N VAL A 348 19.32 30.27 14.30
CA VAL A 348 18.67 29.51 13.23
C VAL A 348 19.43 28.23 12.89
N TRP A 349 18.69 27.28 12.31
CA TRP A 349 19.20 26.08 11.68
C TRP A 349 19.40 26.35 10.19
N PRO A 350 20.65 26.30 9.68
CA PRO A 350 20.91 26.44 8.26
C PRO A 350 20.62 25.13 7.52
N PHE A 351 19.93 25.24 6.39
CA PHE A 351 19.77 24.17 5.42
C PHE A 351 20.47 24.58 4.13
N TYR A 352 21.39 23.75 3.65
CA TYR A 352 22.12 24.04 2.42
C TYR A 352 21.57 23.17 1.30
N PHE A 353 21.36 23.79 0.13
CA PHE A 353 20.71 23.17 -1.01
C PHE A 353 21.61 23.17 -2.25
N ARG A 354 21.46 22.12 -3.07
CA ARG A 354 22.08 22.02 -4.39
C ARG A 354 21.07 21.54 -5.41
N LYS A 355 21.12 22.12 -6.60
CA LYS A 355 20.26 21.72 -7.71
C LYS A 355 20.71 20.37 -8.29
N ASN A 356 19.76 19.53 -8.66
CA ASN A 356 20.00 18.31 -9.40
C ASN A 356 20.18 18.64 -10.88
N ILE A 357 21.42 18.58 -11.38
CA ILE A 357 21.74 18.95 -12.77
C ILE A 357 21.59 17.76 -13.72
N ASP A 358 21.93 16.55 -13.28
CA ASP A 358 22.09 15.39 -14.15
C ASP A 358 21.54 14.06 -13.58
N GLY A 359 20.96 14.06 -12.37
CA GLY A 359 20.44 12.86 -11.71
C GLY A 359 21.52 11.87 -11.23
N SER A 360 22.80 12.25 -11.28
CA SER A 360 23.92 11.37 -10.91
C SER A 360 23.95 11.05 -9.41
N SER A 361 23.49 11.98 -8.57
CA SER A 361 23.49 11.82 -7.11
C SER A 361 22.29 11.05 -6.54
N ILE A 362 21.46 10.46 -7.41
CA ILE A 362 20.27 9.69 -7.00
C ILE A 362 20.62 8.21 -6.93
N LEU A 363 20.42 7.63 -5.75
CA LEU A 363 20.45 6.21 -5.47
C LEU A 363 19.05 5.62 -5.63
N ILE A 364 18.95 4.53 -6.37
CA ILE A 364 17.76 3.68 -6.42
C ILE A 364 18.22 2.32 -5.93
N ASP A 365 17.89 2.03 -4.66
CA ASP A 365 18.29 0.82 -3.95
C ASP A 365 17.19 -0.22 -4.14
N GLU A 366 17.49 -1.24 -4.95
CA GLU A 366 16.48 -2.21 -5.39
C GLU A 366 16.51 -3.56 -4.70
#